data_AF-A0A4Q4ZZP0-F1
#
_entry.id   AF-A0A4Q4ZZP0-F1
#
_cell.length_a   1.000
_cell.length_b   1.000
_cell.length_c   1.000
_cell.angle_alpha   90.00
_cell.angle_beta   90.00
_cell.angle_gamma   90.00
#
_symmetry.space_group_name_H-M   'P 1'
#
loop_
_entity.id
_entity.type
_entity.pdbx_description
1 polymer ?
#
loop_
_entity_poly.entity_id
_entity_poly.type
_entity_poly.pdbx_seq_one_letter_code
_entity_poly.pdbx_strand_id
1 'polypeptide(L)'
;VSSVSVSGGASSLQVGGSTRFTASVSPADATDKTVTWASSDTKVATVDANGTVSAKAAGTVTVTAKAGGKTASVKVTVSAPRPQVSFTDVSGSTPHSQDILWLAAAGVSTGYANADGSLRFEGMTVVYRQDMAAFLRREARNRGVGDAPSWKPTDSDWKRFRDVNRSTPHAEDILWLVHAGISTGWKEADGTSTFRGMSPVVRQDMAAFLRRLAARAGKDGGVRPKTDFSDVTNATPHVADVQWLGGSGISQGYRNPDGSWRFEGMTSVYRQDMAAFIHRLDTHLNK
;
A
#
# COMPACT_ATOMS: atom_id res chain seq x y z
N VAL A 1 -10.84 22.54 33.10
CA VAL A 1 -10.32 21.99 31.83
C VAL A 1 -10.88 22.78 30.66
N SER A 2 -10.01 23.35 29.82
CA SER A 2 -10.37 24.08 28.61
C SER A 2 -10.31 23.18 27.36
N SER A 3 -9.35 22.26 27.28
CA SER A 3 -9.20 21.31 26.17
C SER A 3 -8.55 20.00 26.61
N VAL A 4 -8.76 18.96 25.77
CA VAL A 4 -8.07 17.67 25.84
C VAL A 4 -7.54 17.37 24.44
N SER A 5 -6.34 16.81 24.35
CA SER A 5 -5.77 16.30 23.10
C SER A 5 -5.26 14.89 23.27
N VAL A 6 -5.33 14.08 22.21
CA VAL A 6 -4.76 12.72 22.17
C VAL A 6 -3.60 12.70 21.19
N SER A 7 -2.47 12.14 21.61
CA SER A 7 -1.26 12.00 20.80
C SER A 7 -0.55 10.67 21.05
N GLY A 8 0.45 10.36 20.22
CA GLY A 8 1.17 9.09 20.26
C GLY A 8 0.30 7.94 19.74
N GLY A 9 0.73 6.71 20.04
CA GLY A 9 0.04 5.48 19.64
C GLY A 9 0.03 5.20 18.13
N ALA A 10 -0.33 3.96 17.77
CA ALA A 10 -0.55 3.55 16.39
C ALA A 10 -2.06 3.54 16.10
N SER A 11 -2.48 4.15 14.98
CA SER A 11 -3.87 4.11 14.50
C SER A 11 -4.25 2.78 13.83
N SER A 12 -3.30 1.85 13.68
CA SER A 12 -3.51 0.53 13.09
C SER A 12 -2.82 -0.56 13.91
N LEU A 13 -3.54 -1.64 14.22
CA LEU A 13 -3.06 -2.79 15.01
C LEU A 13 -3.44 -4.13 14.36
N GLN A 14 -2.67 -5.18 14.65
CA GLN A 14 -3.09 -6.57 14.44
C GLN A 14 -3.84 -7.06 15.69
N VAL A 15 -4.76 -8.02 15.54
CA VAL A 15 -5.36 -8.73 16.68
C VAL A 15 -4.25 -9.28 17.59
N GLY A 16 -4.39 -9.06 18.90
CA GLY A 16 -3.38 -9.38 19.91
C GLY A 16 -2.33 -8.28 20.13
N GLY A 17 -2.24 -7.29 19.22
CA GLY A 17 -1.36 -6.14 19.37
C GLY A 17 -1.85 -5.13 20.41
N SER A 18 -0.94 -4.25 20.83
CA SER A 18 -1.27 -3.13 21.72
C SER A 18 -0.52 -1.86 21.34
N THR A 19 -1.07 -0.72 21.73
CA THR A 19 -0.41 0.59 21.62
C THR A 19 -0.87 1.50 22.75
N ARG A 20 -0.15 2.58 23.01
CA ARG A 20 -0.51 3.53 24.05
C ARG A 20 -0.70 4.93 23.48
N PHE A 21 -1.88 5.48 23.70
CA PHE A 21 -2.16 6.89 23.47
C PHE A 21 -1.93 7.69 24.74
N THR A 22 -1.51 8.94 24.59
CA THR A 22 -1.35 9.90 25.69
C THR A 22 -2.39 10.99 25.54
N ALA A 23 -3.10 11.29 26.63
CA ALA A 23 -4.01 12.42 26.70
C ALA A 23 -3.34 13.59 27.44
N SER A 24 -3.46 14.80 26.91
CA SER A 24 -2.99 16.03 27.55
C SER A 24 -4.17 16.93 27.89
N VAL A 25 -4.20 17.45 29.12
CA VAL A 25 -5.29 18.30 29.64
C VAL A 25 -4.77 19.72 29.80
N SER A 26 -5.52 20.70 29.28
CA SER A 26 -5.22 22.13 29.42
C SER A 26 -6.29 22.84 30.29
N PRO A 27 -5.95 23.90 31.04
CA PRO A 27 -4.58 24.35 31.31
C PRO A 27 -3.82 23.37 32.23
N ALA A 28 -2.48 23.50 32.26
CA ALA A 28 -1.61 22.61 33.01
C ALA A 28 -1.82 22.68 34.54
N ASP A 29 -2.58 23.63 35.04
CA ASP A 29 -2.97 23.84 36.44
C ASP A 29 -4.46 23.51 36.69
N ALA A 30 -5.15 22.90 35.73
CA ALA A 30 -6.55 22.50 35.90
C ALA A 30 -6.73 21.65 37.18
N THR A 31 -7.75 22.00 37.98
CA THR A 31 -8.04 21.35 39.26
C THR A 31 -8.40 19.87 39.12
N ASP A 32 -9.11 19.50 38.05
CA ASP A 32 -9.41 18.11 37.70
C ASP A 32 -8.77 17.77 36.35
N LYS A 33 -7.74 16.92 36.39
CA LYS A 33 -7.05 16.38 35.20
C LYS A 33 -7.35 14.90 34.99
N THR A 34 -8.34 14.36 35.69
CA THR A 34 -8.67 12.95 35.61
C THR A 34 -9.10 12.62 34.18
N VAL A 35 -8.30 11.82 33.50
CA VAL A 35 -8.63 11.32 32.16
C VAL A 35 -9.32 9.99 32.31
N THR A 36 -10.47 9.87 31.66
CA THR A 36 -11.18 8.61 31.48
C THR A 36 -11.15 8.22 30.01
N TRP A 37 -10.93 6.95 29.74
CA TRP A 37 -10.84 6.40 28.38
C TRP A 37 -12.03 5.49 28.08
N ALA A 38 -12.49 5.52 26.84
CA ALA A 38 -13.54 4.63 26.35
C ALA A 38 -13.25 4.18 24.91
N SER A 39 -13.66 2.95 24.57
CA SER A 39 -13.66 2.42 23.21
C SER A 39 -15.10 2.30 22.72
N SER A 40 -15.35 2.64 21.45
CA SER A 40 -16.67 2.50 20.84
C SER A 40 -17.13 1.04 20.67
N ASP A 41 -16.19 0.09 20.62
CA ASP A 41 -16.50 -1.35 20.60
C ASP A 41 -15.40 -2.15 21.32
N THR A 42 -15.72 -2.60 22.54
CA THR A 42 -14.80 -3.37 23.39
C THR A 42 -14.60 -4.82 22.93
N LYS A 43 -15.38 -5.30 21.96
CA LYS A 43 -15.15 -6.59 21.28
C LYS A 43 -14.04 -6.48 20.24
N VAL A 44 -13.86 -5.31 19.63
CA VAL A 44 -12.80 -5.03 18.65
C VAL A 44 -11.51 -4.60 19.34
N ALA A 45 -11.57 -3.62 20.25
CA ALA A 45 -10.42 -3.24 21.08
C ALA A 45 -10.84 -2.62 22.41
N THR A 46 -10.08 -2.89 23.47
CA THR A 46 -10.25 -2.25 24.79
C THR A 46 -9.20 -1.18 25.02
N VAL A 47 -9.50 -0.20 25.86
CA VAL A 47 -8.54 0.80 26.34
C VAL A 47 -8.53 0.81 27.88
N ASP A 48 -7.36 0.82 28.50
CA ASP A 48 -7.21 0.89 29.95
C ASP A 48 -7.14 2.34 30.46
N ALA A 49 -7.08 2.53 31.79
CA ALA A 49 -6.98 3.85 32.41
C ALA A 49 -5.69 4.62 32.03
N ASN A 50 -4.67 3.91 31.56
CA ASN A 50 -3.38 4.45 31.15
C ASN A 50 -3.37 4.90 29.66
N GLY A 51 -4.45 4.68 28.93
CA GLY A 51 -4.55 4.93 27.49
C GLY A 51 -3.94 3.81 26.63
N THR A 52 -3.67 2.64 27.22
CA THR A 52 -3.20 1.45 26.50
C THR A 52 -4.37 0.77 25.83
N VAL A 53 -4.34 0.71 24.50
CA VAL A 53 -5.31 0.03 23.66
C VAL A 53 -4.83 -1.39 23.36
N SER A 54 -5.68 -2.38 23.61
CA SER A 54 -5.43 -3.81 23.30
C SER A 54 -6.42 -4.30 22.25
N ALA A 55 -5.89 -4.78 21.12
CA ALA A 55 -6.66 -5.26 19.98
C ALA A 55 -7.15 -6.70 20.19
N LYS A 56 -8.46 -6.94 20.02
CA LYS A 56 -9.11 -8.23 20.27
C LYS A 56 -9.68 -8.89 19.02
N ALA A 57 -10.30 -8.12 18.14
CA ALA A 57 -10.90 -8.63 16.91
C ALA A 57 -10.74 -7.62 15.78
N ALA A 58 -10.80 -8.08 14.53
CA ALA A 58 -10.74 -7.19 13.38
C ALA A 58 -11.94 -6.24 13.35
N GLY A 59 -11.71 -4.98 12.98
CA GLY A 59 -12.73 -3.94 12.95
C GLY A 59 -12.13 -2.56 13.07
N THR A 60 -12.98 -1.56 13.28
CA THR A 60 -12.53 -0.19 13.53
C THR A 60 -13.27 0.40 14.71
N VAL A 61 -12.52 1.00 15.63
CA VAL A 61 -13.08 1.65 16.83
C VAL A 61 -12.63 3.08 16.95
N THR A 62 -13.43 3.88 17.65
CA THR A 62 -13.03 5.19 18.11
C THR A 62 -12.67 5.09 19.59
N VAL A 63 -11.43 5.45 19.92
CA VAL A 63 -10.94 5.54 21.29
C VAL A 63 -11.05 7.00 21.74
N THR A 64 -11.72 7.25 22.86
CA THR A 64 -12.04 8.61 23.35
C THR A 64 -11.44 8.83 24.74
N ALA A 65 -10.70 9.92 24.90
CA ALA A 65 -10.27 10.46 26.18
C ALA A 65 -11.22 11.58 26.62
N LYS A 66 -11.63 11.58 27.90
CA LYS A 66 -12.49 12.61 28.51
C LYS A 66 -11.88 13.13 29.80
N ALA A 67 -11.81 14.46 29.95
CA ALA A 67 -11.43 15.14 31.20
C ALA A 67 -12.20 16.46 31.35
N GLY A 68 -12.72 16.74 32.55
CA GLY A 68 -13.44 17.98 32.87
C GLY A 68 -14.54 18.37 31.85
N GLY A 69 -15.28 17.39 31.34
CA GLY A 69 -16.35 17.60 30.35
C GLY A 69 -15.91 17.76 28.89
N LYS A 70 -14.60 17.80 28.61
CA LYS A 70 -14.03 17.88 27.26
C LYS A 70 -13.62 16.49 26.76
N THR A 71 -13.62 16.30 25.45
CA THR A 71 -13.24 15.02 24.81
C THR A 71 -12.24 15.23 23.68
N ALA A 72 -11.43 14.20 23.43
CA ALA A 72 -10.65 14.03 22.22
C ALA A 72 -10.65 12.55 21.83
N SER A 73 -10.60 12.25 20.54
CA SER A 73 -10.72 10.88 20.04
C SER A 73 -9.75 10.57 18.92
N VAL A 74 -9.46 9.27 18.77
CA VAL A 74 -8.63 8.71 17.71
C VAL A 74 -9.29 7.45 17.15
N LYS A 75 -9.26 7.30 15.83
CA LYS A 75 -9.74 6.10 15.14
C LYS A 75 -8.63 5.05 15.13
N VAL A 76 -8.94 3.84 15.58
CA VAL A 76 -8.03 2.68 15.60
C VAL A 76 -8.61 1.57 14.75
N THR A 77 -7.87 1.14 13.74
CA THR A 77 -8.23 0.02 12.87
C THR A 77 -7.49 -1.23 13.34
N VAL A 78 -8.22 -2.32 13.59
CA VAL A 78 -7.67 -3.63 13.92
C VAL A 78 -7.85 -4.57 12.74
N SER A 79 -6.77 -5.22 12.30
CA SER A 79 -6.82 -6.26 11.27
C SER A 79 -6.63 -7.66 11.87
N ALA A 80 -7.30 -8.66 11.31
CA ALA A 80 -7.14 -10.06 11.70
C ALA A 80 -5.70 -10.55 11.48
N PRO A 81 -5.22 -11.54 12.27
CA PRO A 81 -3.94 -12.18 11.99
C PRO A 81 -4.03 -12.79 10.60
N ARG A 82 -3.08 -12.43 9.75
CA ARG A 82 -3.03 -12.95 8.38
C ARG A 82 -2.58 -14.42 8.43
N PRO A 83 -3.18 -15.33 7.64
CA PRO A 83 -2.67 -16.70 7.52
C PRO A 83 -1.18 -16.66 7.19
N GLN A 84 -0.37 -17.45 7.89
CA GLN A 84 1.05 -17.58 7.51
C GLN A 84 1.12 -18.34 6.19
N VAL A 85 1.32 -17.60 5.11
CA VAL A 85 1.66 -18.16 3.80
C VAL A 85 3.17 -18.34 3.76
N SER A 86 3.61 -19.57 3.53
CA SER A 86 5.01 -19.89 3.23
C SER A 86 5.16 -20.21 1.75
N PHE A 87 6.33 -19.90 1.20
CA PHE A 87 6.71 -20.29 -0.14
C PHE A 87 7.96 -21.16 -0.09
N THR A 88 7.99 -22.24 -0.87
CA THR A 88 9.09 -23.22 -0.89
C THR A 88 10.41 -22.62 -1.38
N ASP A 89 10.36 -21.53 -2.13
CA ASP A 89 11.50 -20.80 -2.69
C ASP A 89 11.82 -19.49 -1.94
N VAL A 90 11.20 -19.25 -0.77
CA VAL A 90 11.46 -18.07 0.06
C VAL A 90 12.05 -18.51 1.40
N SER A 91 13.25 -18.02 1.67
CA SER A 91 13.98 -18.27 2.92
C SER A 91 14.50 -16.95 3.50
N GLY A 92 15.15 -17.01 4.68
CA GLY A 92 15.73 -15.83 5.32
C GLY A 92 16.79 -15.11 4.47
N SER A 93 17.45 -15.81 3.54
CA SER A 93 18.44 -15.22 2.62
C SER A 93 17.84 -14.69 1.32
N THR A 94 16.57 -14.98 1.03
CA THR A 94 15.89 -14.47 -0.17
C THR A 94 15.77 -12.94 -0.05
N PRO A 95 16.22 -12.17 -1.06
CA PRO A 95 16.02 -10.72 -1.07
C PRO A 95 14.54 -10.39 -0.89
N HIS A 96 14.23 -9.39 -0.06
CA HIS A 96 12.86 -8.98 0.23
C HIS A 96 11.97 -10.07 0.85
N SER A 97 12.52 -11.11 1.48
CA SER A 97 11.74 -12.21 2.09
C SER A 97 10.63 -11.73 3.02
N GLN A 98 10.90 -10.73 3.86
CA GLN A 98 9.89 -10.13 4.74
C GLN A 98 8.77 -9.42 3.96
N ASP A 99 9.11 -8.69 2.90
CA ASP A 99 8.14 -8.01 2.03
C ASP A 99 7.29 -9.04 1.26
N ILE A 100 7.90 -10.14 0.81
CA ILE A 100 7.23 -11.24 0.10
C ILE A 100 6.19 -11.92 1.01
N LEU A 101 6.61 -12.28 2.23
CA LEU A 101 5.71 -12.89 3.21
C LEU A 101 4.58 -11.93 3.60
N TRP A 102 4.89 -10.64 3.74
CA TRP A 102 3.87 -9.62 3.97
C TRP A 102 2.88 -9.53 2.80
N LEU A 103 3.35 -9.54 1.55
CA LEU A 103 2.52 -9.44 0.35
C LEU A 103 1.53 -10.60 0.25
N ALA A 104 1.99 -11.81 0.61
CA ALA A 104 1.15 -13.00 0.64
C ALA A 104 0.14 -12.97 1.78
N ALA A 105 0.60 -12.62 2.97
CA ALA A 105 -0.25 -12.45 4.14
C ALA A 105 -1.34 -11.41 3.85
N ALA A 106 -1.01 -10.30 3.17
CA ALA A 106 -1.93 -9.25 2.78
C ALA A 106 -2.92 -9.64 1.67
N GLY A 107 -2.84 -10.87 1.14
CA GLY A 107 -3.68 -11.33 0.04
C GLY A 107 -3.39 -10.60 -1.28
N VAL A 108 -2.26 -9.90 -1.38
CA VAL A 108 -1.86 -9.19 -2.59
C VAL A 108 -1.19 -10.15 -3.57
N SER A 109 -0.39 -11.11 -3.08
CA SER A 109 0.12 -12.22 -3.86
C SER A 109 -0.41 -13.56 -3.36
N THR A 110 -0.67 -14.48 -4.28
CA THR A 110 -1.06 -15.86 -3.97
C THR A 110 0.07 -16.86 -4.26
N GLY A 111 1.17 -16.40 -4.88
CA GLY A 111 2.19 -17.28 -5.45
C GLY A 111 1.61 -18.23 -6.52
N TYR A 112 2.36 -19.30 -6.76
CA TYR A 112 2.01 -20.37 -7.68
C TYR A 112 1.99 -21.70 -6.93
N ALA A 113 0.97 -22.52 -7.18
CA ALA A 113 0.92 -23.86 -6.64
C ALA A 113 1.93 -24.78 -7.35
N ASN A 114 2.60 -25.59 -6.56
CA ASN A 114 3.33 -26.78 -6.99
C ASN A 114 2.37 -27.96 -7.13
N ALA A 115 2.82 -29.05 -7.74
CA ALA A 115 2.00 -30.25 -7.94
C ALA A 115 1.54 -30.91 -6.62
N ASP A 116 2.31 -30.72 -5.54
CA ASP A 116 2.00 -31.21 -4.20
C ASP A 116 1.11 -30.25 -3.37
N GLY A 117 0.67 -29.14 -3.96
CA GLY A 117 -0.14 -28.12 -3.30
C GLY A 117 0.66 -27.11 -2.45
N SER A 118 1.98 -27.29 -2.29
CA SER A 118 2.83 -26.24 -1.72
C SER A 118 2.89 -25.03 -2.65
N LEU A 119 3.25 -23.86 -2.12
CA LEU A 119 3.31 -22.62 -2.90
C LEU A 119 4.76 -22.22 -3.16
N ARG A 120 5.01 -21.61 -4.31
CA ARG A 120 6.25 -20.90 -4.63
C ARG A 120 5.96 -19.44 -5.02
N PHE A 121 6.89 -18.52 -4.78
CA PHE A 121 6.71 -17.10 -5.06
C PHE A 121 7.22 -16.70 -6.45
N GLU A 122 8.28 -17.34 -6.93
CA GLU A 122 9.02 -17.05 -8.16
C GLU A 122 9.63 -15.64 -8.17
N GLY A 123 10.39 -15.27 -7.14
CA GLY A 123 10.87 -13.90 -6.94
C GLY A 123 11.71 -13.29 -8.08
N MET A 124 12.40 -14.13 -8.86
CA MET A 124 13.25 -13.73 -10.00
C MET A 124 12.51 -13.64 -11.34
N THR A 125 11.19 -13.80 -11.39
CA THR A 125 10.45 -13.59 -12.64
C THR A 125 10.05 -12.12 -12.78
N VAL A 126 10.04 -11.63 -14.01
CA VAL A 126 9.63 -10.25 -14.31
C VAL A 126 8.13 -10.09 -14.11
N VAL A 127 7.71 -8.91 -13.68
CA VAL A 127 6.29 -8.58 -13.55
C VAL A 127 5.75 -8.12 -14.90
N TYR A 128 4.78 -8.86 -15.42
CA TYR A 128 4.01 -8.43 -16.59
C TYR A 128 2.93 -7.41 -16.21
N ARG A 129 2.51 -6.57 -17.15
CA ARG A 129 1.52 -5.51 -16.90
C ARG A 129 0.20 -6.03 -16.35
N GLN A 130 -0.25 -7.20 -16.77
CA GLN A 130 -1.47 -7.82 -16.25
C GLN A 130 -1.33 -8.26 -14.78
N ASP A 131 -0.17 -8.76 -14.38
CA ASP A 131 0.10 -9.15 -13.01
C ASP A 131 0.24 -7.92 -12.11
N MET A 132 0.89 -6.86 -12.61
CA MET A 132 0.94 -5.55 -11.97
C MET A 132 -0.46 -5.00 -11.71
N ALA A 133 -1.39 -5.14 -12.66
CA ALA A 133 -2.77 -4.72 -12.48
C ALA A 133 -3.44 -5.43 -11.29
N ALA A 134 -3.25 -6.74 -11.17
CA ALA A 134 -3.76 -7.51 -10.04
C ALA A 134 -3.14 -7.06 -8.71
N PHE A 135 -1.82 -6.87 -8.65
CA PHE A 135 -1.14 -6.40 -7.43
C PHE A 135 -1.69 -5.03 -6.98
N LEU A 136 -1.76 -4.06 -7.89
CA LEU A 136 -2.20 -2.71 -7.57
C LEU A 136 -3.69 -2.66 -7.16
N ARG A 137 -4.57 -3.41 -7.84
CA ARG A 137 -5.98 -3.43 -7.45
C ARG A 137 -6.20 -4.14 -6.12
N ARG A 138 -5.48 -5.23 -5.83
CA ARG A 138 -5.57 -5.91 -4.53
C ARG A 138 -5.14 -4.98 -3.39
N GLU A 139 -4.05 -4.25 -3.57
CA GLU A 139 -3.62 -3.25 -2.57
C GLU A 139 -4.62 -2.11 -2.44
N ALA A 140 -5.13 -1.58 -3.55
CA ALA A 140 -6.19 -0.56 -3.54
C ALA A 140 -7.44 -1.04 -2.79
N ARG A 141 -7.84 -2.31 -2.94
CA ARG A 141 -8.96 -2.91 -2.20
C ARG A 141 -8.67 -3.00 -0.72
N ASN A 142 -7.48 -3.46 -0.34
CA ASN A 142 -7.05 -3.55 1.06
C ASN A 142 -7.08 -2.20 1.77
N ARG A 143 -6.81 -1.12 1.03
CA ARG A 143 -6.75 0.25 1.55
C ARG A 143 -8.02 1.06 1.34
N GLY A 144 -9.04 0.48 0.69
CA GLY A 144 -10.29 1.20 0.38
C GLY A 144 -10.07 2.40 -0.55
N VAL A 145 -9.12 2.32 -1.48
CA VAL A 145 -8.79 3.41 -2.39
C VAL A 145 -9.88 3.53 -3.47
N GLY A 146 -10.64 4.61 -3.38
CA GLY A 146 -11.73 4.91 -4.31
C GLY A 146 -12.77 3.79 -4.37
N ASP A 147 -13.11 3.38 -5.58
CA ASP A 147 -14.09 2.33 -5.88
C ASP A 147 -13.48 0.94 -6.11
N ALA A 148 -12.17 0.75 -5.85
CA ALA A 148 -11.51 -0.55 -6.06
C ALA A 148 -12.25 -1.76 -5.46
N PRO A 149 -12.83 -1.70 -4.24
CA PRO A 149 -13.53 -2.83 -3.62
C PRO A 149 -14.82 -3.23 -4.32
N SER A 150 -15.54 -2.29 -4.94
CA SER A 150 -16.91 -2.48 -5.42
C SER A 150 -17.08 -2.32 -6.92
N TRP A 151 -16.09 -1.72 -7.61
CA TRP A 151 -16.17 -1.45 -9.04
C TRP A 151 -16.23 -2.74 -9.88
N LYS A 152 -17.10 -2.71 -10.90
CA LYS A 152 -17.29 -3.79 -11.88
C LYS A 152 -17.31 -3.22 -13.30
N PRO A 153 -16.69 -3.91 -14.28
CA PRO A 153 -16.64 -3.44 -15.66
C PRO A 153 -18.02 -3.48 -16.33
N THR A 154 -18.31 -2.41 -17.07
CA THR A 154 -19.45 -2.32 -17.99
C THR A 154 -19.11 -2.92 -19.35
N ASP A 155 -20.12 -3.09 -20.22
CA ASP A 155 -19.90 -3.52 -21.61
C ASP A 155 -19.00 -2.56 -22.40
N SER A 156 -18.98 -1.28 -22.04
CA SER A 156 -18.07 -0.29 -22.64
C SER A 156 -16.62 -0.53 -22.20
N ASP A 157 -16.41 -0.93 -20.94
CA ASP A 157 -15.06 -1.24 -20.44
C ASP A 157 -14.49 -2.45 -21.15
N TRP A 158 -15.30 -3.49 -21.37
CA TRP A 158 -14.90 -4.68 -22.12
C TRP A 158 -14.52 -4.41 -23.59
N LYS A 159 -14.95 -3.29 -24.17
CA LYS A 159 -14.59 -2.88 -25.54
C LYS A 159 -13.38 -1.94 -25.59
N ARG A 160 -12.81 -1.58 -24.44
CA ARG A 160 -11.78 -0.54 -24.34
C ARG A 160 -10.44 -0.94 -24.94
N PHE A 161 -10.07 -2.22 -24.82
CA PHE A 161 -8.82 -2.75 -25.36
C PHE A 161 -9.08 -3.97 -26.22
N ARG A 162 -8.51 -3.99 -27.43
CA ARG A 162 -8.69 -5.11 -28.36
C ARG A 162 -8.07 -6.42 -27.83
N ASP A 163 -7.04 -6.32 -26.99
CA ASP A 163 -6.29 -7.43 -26.42
C ASP A 163 -6.72 -7.81 -24.98
N VAL A 164 -7.82 -7.25 -24.48
CA VAL A 164 -8.38 -7.60 -23.16
C VAL A 164 -9.79 -8.13 -23.33
N ASN A 165 -10.02 -9.37 -22.91
CA ASN A 165 -11.32 -10.02 -22.93
C ASN A 165 -11.49 -10.89 -21.67
N ARG A 166 -12.61 -11.63 -21.58
CA ARG A 166 -12.96 -12.42 -20.38
C ARG A 166 -12.01 -13.59 -20.09
N SER A 167 -11.21 -14.06 -21.05
CA SER A 167 -10.18 -15.07 -20.82
C SER A 167 -8.79 -14.48 -20.56
N THR A 168 -8.61 -13.16 -20.72
CA THR A 168 -7.36 -12.48 -20.36
C THR A 168 -7.13 -12.61 -18.84
N PRO A 169 -5.96 -13.08 -18.40
CA PRO A 169 -5.62 -13.09 -16.98
C PRO A 169 -5.77 -11.69 -16.38
N HIS A 170 -6.41 -11.60 -15.22
CA HIS A 170 -6.59 -10.34 -14.49
C HIS A 170 -7.38 -9.26 -15.27
N ALA A 171 -8.25 -9.65 -16.22
CA ALA A 171 -8.97 -8.69 -17.08
C ALA A 171 -9.75 -7.61 -16.29
N GLU A 172 -10.49 -7.98 -15.24
CA GLU A 172 -11.21 -6.97 -14.43
C GLU A 172 -10.24 -6.02 -13.72
N ASP A 173 -9.07 -6.50 -13.30
CA ASP A 173 -8.06 -5.69 -12.62
C ASP A 173 -7.43 -4.69 -13.60
N ILE A 174 -7.14 -5.14 -14.82
CA ILE A 174 -6.69 -4.31 -15.94
C ILE A 174 -7.71 -3.19 -16.23
N LEU A 175 -8.98 -3.55 -16.41
CA LEU A 175 -10.03 -2.58 -16.73
C LEU A 175 -10.22 -1.56 -15.60
N TRP A 176 -10.16 -2.01 -14.34
CA TRP A 176 -10.23 -1.09 -13.20
C TRP A 176 -9.03 -0.14 -13.15
N LEU A 177 -7.80 -0.61 -13.42
CA LEU A 177 -6.61 0.25 -13.47
C LEU A 177 -6.81 1.44 -14.42
N VAL A 178 -7.47 1.19 -15.55
CA VAL A 178 -7.71 2.20 -16.58
C VAL A 178 -8.89 3.10 -16.23
N HIS A 179 -9.97 2.55 -15.70
CA HIS A 179 -11.05 3.33 -15.09
C HIS A 179 -10.53 4.25 -13.97
N ALA A 180 -9.60 3.76 -13.18
CA ALA A 180 -8.99 4.49 -12.07
C ALA A 180 -7.98 5.57 -12.51
N GLY A 181 -7.63 5.63 -13.80
CA GLY A 181 -6.63 6.54 -14.35
C GLY A 181 -5.18 6.17 -13.99
N ILE A 182 -4.94 4.95 -13.49
CA ILE A 182 -3.61 4.47 -13.12
C ILE A 182 -2.84 4.08 -14.38
N SER A 183 -3.48 3.38 -15.32
CA SER A 183 -2.90 3.06 -16.64
C SER A 183 -3.76 3.61 -17.77
N THR A 184 -3.15 3.96 -18.89
CA THR A 184 -3.85 4.47 -20.08
C THR A 184 -3.89 3.48 -21.25
N GLY A 185 -3.06 2.43 -21.20
CA GLY A 185 -2.78 1.58 -22.37
C GLY A 185 -2.07 2.34 -23.49
N TRP A 186 -2.11 1.78 -24.70
CA TRP A 186 -1.57 2.38 -25.92
C TRP A 186 -2.66 2.58 -26.95
N LYS A 187 -2.63 3.74 -27.61
CA LYS A 187 -3.39 3.98 -28.82
C LYS A 187 -2.59 3.47 -30.02
N GLU A 188 -3.23 2.64 -30.82
CA GLU A 188 -2.64 2.06 -32.01
C GLU A 188 -2.91 2.94 -33.23
N ALA A 189 -2.14 2.74 -34.30
CA ALA A 189 -2.25 3.51 -35.54
C ALA A 189 -3.63 3.37 -36.21
N ASP A 190 -4.29 2.22 -36.04
CA ASP A 190 -5.63 1.94 -36.55
C ASP A 190 -6.76 2.56 -35.69
N GLY A 191 -6.40 3.36 -34.67
CA GLY A 191 -7.33 4.01 -33.77
C GLY A 191 -7.84 3.12 -32.63
N THR A 192 -7.53 1.81 -32.65
CA THR A 192 -7.82 0.91 -31.53
C THR A 192 -6.88 1.18 -30.35
N SER A 193 -7.14 0.54 -29.22
CA SER A 193 -6.26 0.60 -28.06
C SER A 193 -5.87 -0.80 -27.59
N THR A 194 -4.66 -0.94 -27.06
CA THR A 194 -4.16 -2.17 -26.44
C THR A 194 -3.64 -1.94 -25.02
N PHE A 195 -3.72 -2.97 -24.17
CA PHE A 195 -3.13 -2.95 -22.84
C PHE A 195 -1.76 -3.64 -22.78
N ARG A 196 -1.42 -4.50 -23.73
CA ARG A 196 -0.17 -5.28 -23.82
C ARG A 196 0.15 -5.98 -22.49
N GLY A 197 -0.79 -6.82 -22.04
CA GLY A 197 -0.76 -7.47 -20.73
C GLY A 197 0.52 -8.28 -20.45
N MET A 198 1.09 -8.89 -21.50
CA MET A 198 2.32 -9.68 -21.46
C MET A 198 3.61 -8.86 -21.65
N SER A 199 3.54 -7.53 -21.70
CA SER A 199 4.75 -6.70 -21.69
C SER A 199 5.30 -6.58 -20.27
N PRO A 200 6.62 -6.77 -20.04
CA PRO A 200 7.24 -6.49 -18.75
C PRO A 200 7.07 -5.03 -18.35
N VAL A 201 6.95 -4.76 -17.05
CA VAL A 201 6.93 -3.41 -16.51
C VAL A 201 8.35 -2.99 -16.14
N VAL A 202 8.82 -1.87 -16.69
CA VAL A 202 10.10 -1.26 -16.30
C VAL A 202 9.92 -0.33 -15.10
N ARG A 203 10.99 -0.08 -14.35
CA ARG A 203 10.95 0.64 -13.06
C ARG A 203 10.39 2.06 -13.16
N GLN A 204 10.68 2.80 -14.23
CA GLN A 204 10.16 4.17 -14.39
C GLN A 204 8.65 4.19 -14.67
N ASP A 205 8.13 3.21 -15.41
CA ASP A 205 6.68 3.07 -15.63
C ASP A 205 5.98 2.65 -14.33
N MET A 206 6.62 1.75 -13.57
CA MET A 206 6.14 1.37 -12.23
C MET A 206 6.04 2.59 -11.30
N ALA A 207 6.99 3.52 -11.36
CA ALA A 207 6.93 4.75 -10.57
C ALA A 207 5.66 5.56 -10.87
N ALA A 208 5.32 5.71 -12.16
CA ALA A 208 4.09 6.39 -12.57
C ALA A 208 2.84 5.67 -12.05
N PHE A 209 2.78 4.33 -12.14
CA PHE A 209 1.63 3.57 -11.64
C PHE A 209 1.45 3.69 -10.13
N LEU A 210 2.53 3.55 -9.36
CA LEU A 210 2.49 3.63 -7.90
C LEU A 210 2.11 5.03 -7.42
N ARG A 211 2.65 6.08 -8.05
CA ARG A 211 2.29 7.46 -7.70
C ARG A 211 0.84 7.78 -8.05
N ARG A 212 0.32 7.32 -9.20
CA ARG A 212 -1.10 7.51 -9.55
C ARG A 212 -2.04 6.81 -8.56
N LEU A 213 -1.67 5.62 -8.09
CA LEU A 213 -2.42 4.94 -7.04
C LEU A 213 -2.38 5.74 -5.72
N ALA A 214 -1.21 6.27 -5.34
CA ALA A 214 -1.10 7.13 -4.17
C ALA A 214 -1.90 8.44 -4.29
N ALA A 215 -1.92 9.06 -5.46
CA ALA A 215 -2.72 10.24 -5.75
C ALA A 215 -4.22 9.95 -5.62
N ARG A 216 -4.68 8.79 -6.12
CA ARG A 216 -6.07 8.34 -5.96
C ARG A 216 -6.44 8.11 -4.48
N ALA A 217 -5.47 7.77 -3.64
CA ALA A 217 -5.64 7.67 -2.19
C ALA A 217 -5.50 9.03 -1.45
N GLY A 218 -5.17 10.12 -2.15
CA GLY A 218 -4.88 11.42 -1.55
C GLY A 218 -3.57 11.44 -0.75
N LYS A 219 -2.60 10.59 -1.12
CA LYS A 219 -1.35 10.34 -0.39
C LYS A 219 -0.09 10.64 -1.20
N ASP A 220 -0.18 11.31 -2.35
CA ASP A 220 0.99 11.68 -3.14
C ASP A 220 1.65 13.01 -2.72
N GLY A 221 0.96 13.84 -1.92
CA GLY A 221 1.47 15.11 -1.40
C GLY A 221 2.51 14.98 -0.28
N GLY A 222 3.22 16.08 0.02
CA GLY A 222 4.14 16.18 1.16
C GLY A 222 5.46 15.42 1.02
N VAL A 223 5.70 14.79 -0.13
CA VAL A 223 6.95 14.07 -0.42
C VAL A 223 7.97 15.02 -1.02
N ARG A 224 9.15 15.15 -0.38
CA ARG A 224 10.30 15.84 -0.97
C ARG A 224 10.90 14.96 -2.08
N PRO A 225 10.93 15.39 -3.35
CA PRO A 225 11.48 14.59 -4.44
C PRO A 225 12.96 14.25 -4.23
N LYS A 226 13.37 13.02 -4.57
CA LYS A 226 14.77 12.59 -4.61
C LYS A 226 15.35 12.87 -5.99
N THR A 227 16.19 13.89 -6.10
CA THR A 227 16.71 14.42 -7.37
C THR A 227 18.17 14.08 -7.66
N ASP A 228 18.81 13.29 -6.79
CA ASP A 228 20.24 12.92 -6.83
C ASP A 228 20.49 11.54 -7.45
N PHE A 229 19.53 11.01 -8.23
CA PHE A 229 19.78 9.84 -9.07
C PHE A 229 20.61 10.25 -10.30
N SER A 230 21.82 9.73 -10.40
CA SER A 230 22.81 9.99 -11.46
C SER A 230 22.34 9.66 -12.88
N ASP A 231 21.41 8.71 -13.03
CA ASP A 231 20.85 8.24 -14.29
C ASP A 231 19.44 8.82 -14.58
N VAL A 232 18.96 9.76 -13.76
CA VAL A 232 17.66 10.42 -13.95
C VAL A 232 17.89 11.86 -14.41
N THR A 233 17.41 12.17 -15.60
CA THR A 233 17.51 13.50 -16.21
C THR A 233 16.12 14.04 -16.56
N ASN A 234 16.05 15.29 -17.03
CA ASN A 234 14.78 15.87 -17.51
C ASN A 234 14.21 15.13 -18.73
N ALA A 235 15.02 14.36 -19.45
CA ALA A 235 14.56 13.53 -20.57
C ALA A 235 14.05 12.15 -20.13
N THR A 236 14.25 11.77 -18.86
CA THR A 236 13.79 10.47 -18.33
C THR A 236 12.26 10.44 -18.34
N PRO A 237 11.63 9.44 -18.99
CA PRO A 237 10.19 9.27 -18.92
C PRO A 237 9.74 9.16 -17.47
N HIS A 238 8.64 9.84 -17.13
CA HIS A 238 8.10 9.83 -15.77
C HIS A 238 9.06 10.38 -14.69
N VAL A 239 9.98 11.29 -15.05
CA VAL A 239 10.99 11.85 -14.11
C VAL A 239 10.40 12.32 -12.78
N ALA A 240 9.27 13.04 -12.79
CA ALA A 240 8.62 13.50 -11.56
C ALA A 240 8.10 12.33 -10.69
N ASP A 241 7.63 11.26 -11.31
CA ASP A 241 7.14 10.06 -10.63
C ASP A 241 8.29 9.25 -10.05
N VAL A 242 9.42 9.15 -10.79
CA VAL A 242 10.66 8.52 -10.34
C VAL A 242 11.23 9.24 -9.11
N GLN A 243 11.34 10.57 -9.18
CA GLN A 243 11.85 11.38 -8.06
C GLN A 243 10.90 11.32 -6.85
N TRP A 244 9.59 11.27 -7.07
CA TRP A 244 8.60 11.05 -6.00
C TRP A 244 8.74 9.66 -5.37
N LEU A 245 8.92 8.61 -6.17
CA LEU A 245 9.10 7.25 -5.68
C LEU A 245 10.37 7.10 -4.84
N GLY A 246 11.43 7.81 -5.24
CA GLY A 246 12.66 7.96 -4.46
C GLY A 246 12.45 8.71 -3.15
N GLY A 247 11.75 9.85 -3.23
CA GLY A 247 11.49 10.73 -2.09
C GLY A 247 10.56 10.14 -1.04
N SER A 248 9.61 9.30 -1.45
CA SER A 248 8.67 8.61 -0.55
C SER A 248 9.31 7.43 0.19
N GLY A 249 10.49 6.98 -0.27
CA GLY A 249 11.18 5.81 0.27
C GLY A 249 10.65 4.48 -0.27
N ILE A 250 9.70 4.50 -1.22
CA ILE A 250 9.18 3.27 -1.85
C ILE A 250 10.29 2.59 -2.67
N SER A 251 11.02 3.38 -3.46
CA SER A 251 12.26 2.94 -4.09
C SER A 251 13.44 3.70 -3.49
N GLN A 252 14.51 3.01 -3.14
CA GLN A 252 15.75 3.64 -2.68
C GLN A 252 16.75 3.86 -3.83
N GLY A 253 16.52 3.20 -4.98
CA GLY A 253 17.51 3.04 -6.03
C GLY A 253 18.69 2.16 -5.59
N TYR A 254 19.76 2.22 -6.38
CA TYR A 254 20.99 1.46 -6.18
C TYR A 254 22.13 2.42 -5.92
N ARG A 255 23.00 2.06 -4.96
CA ARG A 255 24.20 2.84 -4.68
C ARG A 255 25.33 2.43 -5.62
N ASN A 256 25.95 3.42 -6.25
CA ASN A 256 27.15 3.25 -7.06
C ASN A 256 28.39 3.11 -6.17
N PRO A 257 29.49 2.51 -6.66
CA PRO A 257 30.76 2.44 -5.93
C PRO A 257 31.32 3.81 -5.51
N ASP A 258 31.05 4.85 -6.29
CA ASP A 258 31.44 6.25 -6.00
C ASP A 258 30.56 6.93 -4.94
N GLY A 259 29.56 6.21 -4.41
CA GLY A 259 28.63 6.69 -3.40
C GLY A 259 27.40 7.41 -3.94
N SER A 260 27.34 7.71 -5.24
CA SER A 260 26.14 8.27 -5.88
C SER A 260 25.02 7.23 -5.97
N TRP A 261 23.80 7.69 -6.27
CA TRP A 261 22.63 6.83 -6.42
C TRP A 261 22.22 6.74 -7.89
N ARG A 262 21.67 5.61 -8.30
CA ARG A 262 21.01 5.42 -9.61
C ARG A 262 19.66 4.75 -9.43
N PHE A 263 18.71 4.98 -10.34
CA PHE A 263 17.36 4.46 -10.27
C PHE A 263 17.15 3.18 -11.09
N GLU A 264 17.89 3.05 -12.20
CA GLU A 264 17.79 2.01 -13.22
C GLU A 264 16.41 1.95 -13.89
N GLY A 265 15.93 3.08 -14.41
CA GLY A 265 14.55 3.25 -14.88
C GLY A 265 14.07 2.27 -15.97
N MET A 266 14.99 1.82 -16.83
CA MET A 266 14.70 0.91 -17.94
C MET A 266 14.81 -0.57 -17.57
N THR A 267 15.21 -0.90 -16.34
CA THR A 267 15.27 -2.29 -15.87
C THR A 267 13.87 -2.81 -15.56
N SER A 268 13.58 -4.04 -15.94
CA SER A 268 12.34 -4.74 -15.60
C SER A 268 12.19 -4.89 -14.09
N VAL A 269 10.97 -4.74 -13.59
CA VAL A 269 10.66 -5.01 -12.18
C VAL A 269 10.52 -6.52 -11.99
N TYR A 270 11.30 -7.09 -11.07
CA TYR A 270 11.14 -8.48 -10.64
C TYR A 270 10.07 -8.60 -9.56
N ARG A 271 9.43 -9.77 -9.43
CA ARG A 271 8.36 -9.99 -8.44
C ARG A 271 8.77 -9.70 -7.00
N GLN A 272 10.02 -10.00 -6.63
CA GLN A 272 10.52 -9.65 -5.30
C GLN A 272 10.66 -8.14 -5.09
N ASP A 273 11.04 -7.38 -6.13
CA ASP A 273 11.15 -5.92 -6.05
C ASP A 273 9.74 -5.33 -5.95
N MET A 274 8.79 -5.91 -6.68
CA MET A 274 7.38 -5.55 -6.59
C MET A 274 6.82 -5.78 -5.19
N ALA A 275 7.21 -6.85 -4.50
CA ALA A 275 6.82 -7.07 -3.10
C ALA A 275 7.29 -5.93 -2.21
N ALA A 276 8.57 -5.53 -2.33
CA ALA A 276 9.11 -4.40 -1.58
C ALA A 276 8.42 -3.08 -1.92
N PHE A 277 8.15 -2.82 -3.21
CA PHE A 277 7.45 -1.61 -3.63
C PHE A 277 6.03 -1.53 -3.07
N ILE A 278 5.26 -2.62 -3.14
CA ILE A 278 3.89 -2.62 -2.62
C ILE A 278 3.85 -2.54 -1.10
N HIS A 279 4.73 -3.24 -0.38
CA HIS A 279 4.76 -3.15 1.08
C HIS A 279 5.15 -1.75 1.57
N ARG A 280 6.07 -1.07 0.87
CA ARG A 280 6.44 0.31 1.21
C ARG A 280 5.36 1.30 0.78
N LEU A 281 4.70 1.07 -0.36
CA LEU A 281 3.53 1.85 -0.77
C LEU A 281 2.44 1.75 0.30
N ASP A 282 2.11 0.54 0.76
CA ASP A 282 1.15 0.29 1.83
C ASP A 282 1.45 1.12 3.07
N THR A 283 2.71 1.10 3.51
CA THR A 283 3.19 1.92 4.64
C THR A 283 2.99 3.40 4.37
N HIS A 284 3.28 3.86 3.15
CA HIS A 284 3.10 5.24 2.72
C HIS A 284 1.63 5.67 2.70
N LEU A 285 0.72 4.78 2.27
CA LEU A 285 -0.72 5.06 2.23
C LEU A 285 -1.36 5.15 3.62
N ASN A 286 -0.73 4.56 4.65
CA ASN A 286 -1.22 4.56 6.03
C ASN A 286 -0.79 5.77 6.87
N LYS A 287 0.17 6.57 6.40
CA LYS A 287 0.57 7.82 7.04
C LYS A 287 -0.48 8.89 6.80
#